data_AF-A0A1S2WRE9-F1
#
_entry.id   AF-A0A1S2WRE9-F1
#
_cell.length_a   1.000
_cell.length_b   1.000
_cell.length_c   1.000
_cell.angle_alpha   90.00
_cell.angle_beta   90.00
_cell.angle_gamma   90.00
#
_symmetry.space_group_name_H-M   'P 1'
#
loop_
_entity.id
_entity.type
_entity.pdbx_description
1 polymer ?
#
loop_
_entity_poly.entity_id
_entity_poly.type
_entity_poly.pdbx_seq_one_letter_code
_entity_poly.pdbx_strand_id
1 'polypeptide(L)'
;MRVITVILLSLSLGFSLDTDYSDLKHNKSINELFYKYDHTDDLKQKHFYLIAAAEKHSGLANLLLAQEINTPDTQKIKYYLQAARYGYPKQAYKQIADIYLKGLGVTKNEFLAQCYNNLAEDKPNQELVVACQSGNQVLHINQRYSRKLQSSYEIIRQANLDYKAFCNDFATSNLLNPNLDKYEQHLLMEKICHTEQSDTSKHINNGDIVYKDNQLFKKTAKGYIPYNKKISDGLIVYKINTPVSLYIAKNNELIPAQNGDQVIKNHQTYVVNNNKLVKYQV
;
A
#
# COMPACT_ATOMS: atom_id res chain seq x y z
N MET A 1 65.89 7.68 -33.82
CA MET A 1 64.43 7.61 -33.99
C MET A 1 64.00 6.16 -33.74
N ARG A 2 63.60 5.82 -32.50
CA ARG A 2 63.08 4.49 -32.14
C ARG A 2 61.67 4.71 -31.61
N VAL A 3 60.69 4.20 -32.35
CA VAL A 3 59.27 4.31 -32.04
C VAL A 3 58.94 3.27 -30.98
N ILE A 4 58.42 3.72 -29.83
CA ILE A 4 57.90 2.88 -28.77
C ILE A 4 56.46 2.51 -29.16
N THR A 5 56.23 1.25 -29.48
CA THR A 5 54.87 0.70 -29.68
C THR A 5 54.27 0.41 -28.30
N VAL A 6 53.28 1.18 -27.89
CA VAL A 6 52.48 0.93 -26.69
C VAL A 6 51.45 -0.14 -27.01
N ILE A 7 51.61 -1.32 -26.43
CA ILE A 7 50.60 -2.40 -26.47
C ILE A 7 49.56 -2.08 -25.38
N LEU A 8 48.36 -1.66 -25.79
CA LEU A 8 47.19 -1.60 -24.92
C LEU A 8 46.66 -3.01 -24.69
N LEU A 9 46.97 -3.57 -23.52
CA LEU A 9 46.29 -4.74 -22.97
C LEU A 9 44.86 -4.33 -22.56
N SER A 10 43.88 -4.74 -23.36
CA SER A 10 42.48 -4.71 -22.95
C SER A 10 42.21 -5.90 -22.03
N LEU A 11 42.11 -5.66 -20.73
CA LEU A 11 41.49 -6.61 -19.80
C LEU A 11 39.99 -6.66 -20.11
N SER A 12 39.59 -7.64 -20.92
CA SER A 12 38.20 -8.09 -20.98
C SER A 12 37.92 -8.91 -19.72
N LEU A 13 37.30 -8.29 -18.73
CA LEU A 13 36.61 -9.02 -17.66
C LEU A 13 35.40 -9.70 -18.29
N GLY A 14 35.61 -10.95 -18.73
CA GLY A 14 34.55 -11.83 -19.21
C GLY A 14 33.62 -12.20 -18.06
N PHE A 15 32.48 -11.51 -17.96
CA PHE A 15 31.30 -12.09 -17.34
C PHE A 15 30.64 -13.01 -18.36
N SER A 16 30.97 -14.30 -18.26
CA SER A 16 30.19 -15.37 -18.90
C SER A 16 28.75 -15.30 -18.39
N LEU A 17 27.82 -15.02 -19.30
CA LEU A 17 26.39 -14.85 -19.04
C LEU A 17 25.58 -15.99 -19.67
N ASP A 18 26.07 -17.21 -19.62
CA ASP A 18 25.29 -18.38 -20.05
C ASP A 18 24.59 -19.02 -18.85
N THR A 19 23.43 -18.47 -18.51
CA THR A 19 22.35 -19.27 -17.92
C THR A 19 21.19 -19.16 -18.89
N ASP A 20 20.91 -20.26 -19.59
CA ASP A 20 19.85 -20.37 -20.58
C ASP A 20 18.49 -20.41 -19.85
N TYR A 21 17.77 -19.28 -19.87
CA TYR A 21 16.45 -19.16 -19.24
C TYR A 21 15.31 -19.50 -20.22
N SER A 22 15.61 -20.08 -21.39
CA SER A 22 14.62 -20.48 -22.40
C SER A 22 13.57 -21.48 -21.89
N ASP A 23 13.85 -22.20 -20.79
CA ASP A 23 12.95 -23.17 -20.18
C ASP A 23 11.86 -22.57 -19.26
N LEU A 24 11.91 -21.27 -18.96
CA LEU A 24 10.85 -20.59 -18.20
C LEU A 24 9.68 -20.23 -19.12
N LYS A 25 8.88 -21.22 -19.52
CA LYS A 25 7.70 -21.04 -20.39
C LYS A 25 6.82 -19.87 -19.94
N HIS A 26 6.53 -18.94 -20.86
CA HIS A 26 5.67 -17.75 -20.66
C HIS A 26 4.17 -18.08 -20.53
N ASN A 27 3.83 -19.31 -20.13
CA ASN A 27 2.44 -19.77 -20.05
C ASN A 27 1.77 -19.52 -18.69
N LYS A 28 2.45 -18.82 -17.77
CA LYS A 28 1.92 -18.55 -16.42
C LYS A 28 0.95 -17.37 -16.41
N SER A 29 0.04 -17.34 -15.44
CA SER A 29 -0.84 -16.19 -15.23
C SER A 29 -0.04 -14.99 -14.68
N ILE A 30 -0.54 -13.76 -14.89
CA ILE A 30 0.09 -12.54 -14.35
C ILE A 30 0.26 -12.65 -12.82
N ASN A 31 -0.74 -13.20 -12.13
CA ASN A 31 -0.72 -13.41 -10.68
C ASN A 31 0.42 -14.34 -10.23
N GLU A 32 0.62 -15.47 -10.93
CA GLU A 32 1.72 -16.39 -10.63
C GLU A 32 3.10 -15.76 -10.89
N LEU A 33 3.21 -14.93 -11.93
CA LEU A 33 4.44 -14.21 -12.23
C LEU A 33 4.78 -13.21 -11.13
N PHE A 34 3.81 -12.43 -10.64
CA PHE A 34 4.03 -11.52 -9.52
C PHE A 34 4.31 -12.24 -8.19
N TYR A 35 3.61 -13.34 -7.92
CA TYR A 35 3.93 -14.17 -6.75
C TYR A 35 5.40 -14.60 -6.76
N LYS A 36 5.91 -15.07 -7.92
CA LYS A 36 7.32 -15.46 -8.06
C LYS A 36 8.28 -14.27 -7.98
N TYR A 37 7.91 -13.13 -8.54
CA TYR A 37 8.67 -11.89 -8.43
C TYR A 37 8.86 -11.44 -6.96
N ASP A 38 7.79 -11.52 -6.15
CA ASP A 38 7.84 -11.12 -4.74
C ASP A 38 8.63 -12.09 -3.85
N HIS A 39 8.77 -13.37 -4.25
CA HIS A 39 9.38 -14.44 -3.46
C HIS A 39 10.74 -14.92 -3.99
N THR A 40 11.35 -14.17 -4.91
CA THR A 40 12.72 -14.41 -5.36
C THR A 40 13.60 -13.24 -4.94
N ASP A 41 14.85 -13.50 -4.57
CA ASP A 41 15.85 -12.46 -4.32
C ASP A 41 16.78 -12.25 -5.53
N ASP A 42 16.72 -13.15 -6.52
CA ASP A 42 17.54 -13.08 -7.72
C ASP A 42 17.03 -11.96 -8.65
N LEU A 43 17.87 -10.95 -8.86
CA LEU A 43 17.54 -9.78 -9.69
C LEU A 43 17.27 -10.15 -11.16
N LYS A 44 17.97 -11.15 -11.72
CA LYS A 44 17.73 -11.60 -13.09
C LYS A 44 16.38 -12.28 -13.20
N GLN A 45 16.02 -13.10 -12.21
CA GLN A 45 14.70 -13.72 -12.16
C GLN A 45 13.59 -12.69 -11.97
N LYS A 46 13.79 -11.67 -11.12
CA LYS A 46 12.86 -10.55 -10.98
C LYS A 46 12.60 -9.88 -12.32
N HIS A 47 13.68 -9.49 -13.01
CA HIS A 47 13.59 -8.85 -14.32
C HIS A 47 12.86 -9.75 -15.33
N PHE A 48 13.20 -11.04 -15.38
CA PHE A 48 12.53 -12.03 -16.22
C PHE A 48 11.01 -12.08 -15.96
N TYR A 49 10.59 -12.17 -14.70
CA TYR A 49 9.16 -12.22 -14.35
C TYR A 49 8.43 -10.94 -14.72
N LEU A 50 9.08 -9.78 -14.59
CA LEU A 50 8.53 -8.51 -15.03
C LEU A 50 8.35 -8.46 -16.56
N ILE A 51 9.35 -8.88 -17.34
CA ILE A 51 9.23 -8.94 -18.81
C ILE A 51 8.08 -9.86 -19.21
N ALA A 52 8.02 -11.08 -18.68
CA ALA A 52 6.96 -12.03 -18.97
C ALA A 52 5.56 -11.50 -18.59
N ALA A 53 5.44 -10.74 -17.50
CA ALA A 53 4.18 -10.12 -17.10
C ALA A 53 3.83 -8.92 -18.00
N ALA A 54 4.81 -8.12 -18.43
CA ALA A 54 4.63 -6.99 -19.33
C ALA A 54 4.19 -7.42 -20.74
N GLU A 55 4.72 -8.52 -21.26
CA GLU A 55 4.29 -9.14 -22.52
C GLU A 55 2.82 -9.61 -22.48
N LYS A 56 2.33 -9.94 -21.29
CA LYS A 56 0.91 -10.23 -21.02
C LYS A 56 0.08 -8.98 -20.72
N HIS A 57 0.61 -7.80 -21.04
CA HIS A 57 -0.06 -6.50 -20.85
C HIS A 57 -0.28 -6.10 -19.39
N SER A 58 0.54 -6.57 -18.43
CA SER A 58 0.50 -6.04 -17.07
C SER A 58 1.00 -4.59 -17.04
N GLY A 59 0.14 -3.67 -16.60
CA GLY A 59 0.52 -2.27 -16.45
C GLY A 59 1.51 -2.07 -15.31
N LEU A 60 1.40 -2.84 -14.23
CA LEU A 60 2.32 -2.79 -13.11
C LEU A 60 3.72 -3.28 -13.50
N ALA A 61 3.80 -4.36 -14.27
CA ALA A 61 5.09 -4.88 -14.71
C ALA A 61 5.84 -3.84 -15.56
N ASN A 62 5.14 -3.19 -16.48
CA ASN A 62 5.68 -2.08 -17.26
C ASN A 62 6.11 -0.91 -16.36
N LEU A 63 5.34 -0.57 -15.32
CA LEU A 63 5.70 0.49 -14.37
C LEU A 63 7.00 0.15 -13.62
N LEU A 64 7.15 -1.10 -13.16
CA LEU A 64 8.33 -1.56 -12.43
C LEU A 64 9.56 -1.63 -13.32
N LEU A 65 9.43 -2.14 -14.56
CA LEU A 65 10.52 -2.14 -15.55
C LEU A 65 11.03 -0.73 -15.85
N ALA A 66 10.13 0.26 -15.93
CA ALA A 66 10.53 1.66 -16.12
C ALA A 66 11.30 2.25 -14.92
N GLN A 67 11.10 1.70 -13.71
CA GLN A 67 11.72 2.17 -12.47
C GLN A 67 13.05 1.48 -12.17
N GLU A 68 13.40 0.40 -12.88
CA GLU A 68 14.69 -0.24 -12.73
C GLU A 68 15.84 0.72 -13.07
N ILE A 69 16.89 0.68 -12.25
CA ILE A 69 18.05 1.59 -12.35
C ILE A 69 18.73 1.46 -13.73
N ASN A 70 18.77 0.25 -14.27
CA ASN A 70 19.47 -0.07 -15.51
C ASN A 70 18.62 0.19 -16.76
N THR A 71 17.35 0.58 -16.63
CA THR A 71 16.52 0.89 -17.78
C THR A 71 16.94 2.26 -18.35
N PRO A 72 17.35 2.35 -19.63
CA PRO A 72 17.71 3.62 -20.24
C PRO A 72 16.52 4.58 -20.23
N ASP A 73 16.75 5.87 -19.96
CA ASP A 73 15.66 6.86 -19.87
C ASP A 73 14.80 6.94 -21.15
N THR A 74 15.41 6.73 -22.31
CA THR A 74 14.72 6.63 -23.61
C THR A 74 13.75 5.44 -23.69
N GLN A 75 14.04 4.35 -22.97
CA GLN A 75 13.20 3.16 -22.89
C GLN A 75 12.15 3.27 -21.79
N LYS A 76 12.42 4.02 -20.71
CA LYS A 76 11.44 4.28 -19.64
C LYS A 76 10.14 4.87 -20.16
N ILE A 77 10.21 5.82 -21.11
CA ILE A 77 9.00 6.41 -21.72
C ILE A 77 8.12 5.33 -22.37
N LYS A 78 8.70 4.36 -23.08
CA LYS A 78 7.94 3.28 -23.72
C LYS A 78 7.20 2.43 -22.69
N TYR A 79 7.90 2.03 -21.63
CA TYR A 79 7.30 1.26 -20.54
C TYR A 79 6.22 2.06 -19.80
N TYR A 80 6.46 3.33 -19.49
CA TYR A 80 5.44 4.19 -18.89
C TYR A 80 4.21 4.34 -19.80
N LEU A 81 4.36 4.50 -21.11
CA LEU A 81 3.22 4.54 -22.02
C LEU A 81 2.40 3.24 -21.98
N GLN A 82 3.05 2.08 -21.89
CA GLN A 82 2.35 0.80 -21.71
C GLN A 82 1.69 0.70 -20.33
N ALA A 83 2.36 1.13 -19.27
CA ALA A 83 1.79 1.18 -17.93
C ALA A 83 0.53 2.06 -17.89
N ALA A 84 0.56 3.22 -18.53
CA ALA A 84 -0.58 4.13 -18.66
C ALA A 84 -1.76 3.44 -19.38
N ARG A 85 -1.46 2.76 -20.48
CA ARG A 85 -2.44 2.01 -21.29
C ARG A 85 -3.10 0.86 -20.51
N TYR A 86 -2.36 0.23 -19.59
CA TYR A 86 -2.79 -0.96 -18.87
C TYR A 86 -3.10 -0.71 -17.39
N GLY A 87 -3.58 0.49 -17.06
CA GLY A 87 -4.26 0.76 -15.78
C GLY A 87 -3.51 1.68 -14.81
N TYR A 88 -2.33 2.17 -15.16
CA TYR A 88 -1.55 3.10 -14.33
C TYR A 88 -1.31 4.47 -14.99
N PRO A 89 -2.34 5.15 -15.55
CA PRO A 89 -2.16 6.39 -16.32
C PRO A 89 -1.61 7.53 -15.47
N LYS A 90 -2.12 7.73 -14.25
CA LYS A 90 -1.71 8.83 -13.38
C LYS A 90 -0.23 8.75 -13.01
N GLN A 91 0.21 7.58 -12.52
CA GLN A 91 1.60 7.37 -12.15
C GLN A 91 2.52 7.48 -13.37
N ALA A 92 2.16 6.82 -14.48
CA ALA A 92 3.00 6.78 -15.65
C ALA A 92 3.13 8.13 -16.37
N TYR A 93 2.03 8.85 -16.60
CA TYR A 93 2.08 10.15 -17.28
C TYR A 93 2.86 11.18 -16.45
N LYS A 94 2.74 11.15 -15.11
CA LYS A 94 3.55 12.00 -14.24
C LYS A 94 5.06 11.73 -14.43
N GLN A 95 5.47 10.46 -14.51
CA GLN A 95 6.88 10.12 -14.73
C GLN A 95 7.37 10.53 -16.12
N ILE A 96 6.54 10.39 -17.16
CA ILE A 96 6.89 10.87 -18.50
C ILE A 96 7.04 12.39 -18.50
N ALA A 97 6.16 13.12 -17.80
CA ALA A 97 6.27 14.56 -17.65
C ALA A 97 7.59 14.97 -17.00
N ASP A 98 7.99 14.29 -15.92
CA ASP A 98 9.27 14.54 -15.23
C ASP A 98 10.48 14.29 -16.14
N ILE A 99 10.44 13.24 -16.96
CA ILE A 99 11.49 12.94 -17.94
C ILE A 99 11.66 14.10 -18.93
N TYR A 100 10.57 14.60 -19.52
CA TYR A 100 10.64 15.73 -20.46
C TYR A 100 10.98 17.05 -19.78
N LEU A 101 10.53 17.28 -18.54
CA LEU A 101 10.84 18.49 -17.79
C LEU A 101 12.33 18.58 -17.45
N LYS A 102 12.95 17.44 -17.15
CA LYS A 102 14.37 17.35 -16.77
C LYS A 102 15.31 17.05 -17.95
N GLY A 103 14.77 16.60 -19.09
CA GLY A 103 15.57 16.20 -20.26
C GLY A 103 16.35 14.91 -20.03
N LEU A 104 15.77 13.93 -19.35
CA LEU A 104 16.43 12.66 -19.03
C LEU A 104 16.43 11.74 -20.25
N GLY A 105 17.58 11.58 -20.92
CA GLY A 105 17.73 10.79 -22.14
C GLY A 105 16.96 11.30 -23.36
N VAL A 106 16.25 12.42 -23.22
CA VAL A 106 15.49 13.09 -24.28
C VAL A 106 15.74 14.59 -24.22
N THR A 107 15.49 15.30 -25.31
CA THR A 107 15.53 16.76 -25.29
C THR A 107 14.49 17.31 -24.31
N LYS A 108 14.92 18.19 -23.40
CA LYS A 108 14.02 18.88 -22.47
C LYS A 108 12.90 19.56 -23.26
N ASN A 109 11.65 19.33 -22.84
CA ASN A 109 10.47 19.88 -23.50
C ASN A 109 9.37 20.19 -22.46
N GLU A 110 9.28 21.46 -22.06
CA GLU A 110 8.34 21.90 -21.02
C GLU A 110 6.88 21.81 -21.48
N PHE A 111 6.60 22.10 -22.75
CA PHE A 111 5.26 21.97 -23.32
C PHE A 111 4.78 20.51 -23.24
N LEU A 112 5.63 19.57 -23.65
CA LEU A 112 5.28 18.15 -23.61
C LEU A 112 5.16 17.63 -22.17
N ALA A 113 6.00 18.11 -21.25
CA ALA A 113 5.86 17.83 -19.83
C ALA A 113 4.50 18.31 -19.29
N GLN A 114 4.07 19.52 -19.66
CA GLN A 114 2.76 20.05 -19.27
C GLN A 114 1.62 19.23 -19.86
N CYS A 115 1.72 18.80 -21.12
CA CYS A 115 0.74 17.90 -21.74
C CYS A 115 0.58 16.59 -20.93
N TYR A 116 1.69 15.95 -20.55
CA TYR A 116 1.64 14.73 -19.75
C TYR A 116 1.17 14.95 -18.31
N ASN A 117 1.52 16.07 -17.68
CA ASN A 117 0.96 16.43 -16.37
C ASN A 117 -0.56 16.59 -16.43
N ASN A 118 -1.08 17.28 -17.44
CA ASN A 118 -2.52 17.39 -17.66
C ASN A 118 -3.20 16.01 -17.86
N LEU A 119 -2.53 15.07 -18.53
CA LEU A 119 -3.02 13.69 -18.69
C LEU A 119 -2.95 12.86 -17.40
N ALA A 120 -2.11 13.24 -16.44
CA ALA A 120 -2.05 12.61 -15.13
C ALA A 120 -3.19 13.05 -14.20
N GLU A 121 -3.80 14.21 -14.45
CA GLU A 121 -4.89 14.76 -13.63
C GLU A 121 -6.18 13.93 -13.71
N ASP A 122 -6.93 13.85 -12.62
CA ASP A 122 -8.17 13.05 -12.60
C ASP A 122 -9.19 13.57 -13.63
N LYS A 123 -9.22 14.89 -13.86
CA LYS A 123 -10.01 15.58 -14.90
C LYS A 123 -9.09 16.37 -15.84
N PRO A 124 -8.54 15.74 -16.90
CA PRO A 124 -7.68 16.42 -17.86
C PRO A 124 -8.42 17.57 -18.56
N ASN A 125 -7.77 18.72 -18.70
CA ASN A 125 -8.26 19.82 -19.54
C ASN A 125 -8.29 19.34 -20.99
N GLN A 126 -9.49 19.22 -21.56
CA GLN A 126 -9.69 18.67 -22.91
C GLN A 126 -9.19 19.59 -24.02
N GLU A 127 -9.30 20.90 -23.84
CA GLU A 127 -8.77 21.87 -24.81
C GLU A 127 -7.24 21.77 -24.90
N LEU A 128 -6.58 21.63 -23.75
CA LEU A 128 -5.15 21.39 -23.70
C LEU A 128 -4.78 20.03 -24.32
N VAL A 129 -5.57 18.97 -24.09
CA VAL A 129 -5.37 17.67 -24.76
C VAL A 129 -5.41 17.82 -26.28
N VAL A 130 -6.40 18.53 -26.82
CA VAL A 130 -6.52 18.77 -28.26
C VAL A 130 -5.33 19.56 -28.79
N ALA A 131 -4.93 20.63 -28.10
CA ALA A 131 -3.76 21.43 -28.48
C ALA A 131 -2.48 20.58 -28.50
N CYS A 132 -2.30 19.73 -27.48
CA CYS A 132 -1.19 18.80 -27.36
C CYS A 132 -1.16 17.76 -28.51
N GLN A 133 -2.32 17.24 -28.92
CA GLN A 133 -2.45 16.32 -30.07
C GLN A 133 -2.12 17.02 -31.41
N SER A 134 -2.62 18.24 -31.61
CA SER A 134 -2.37 19.00 -32.86
C SER A 134 -0.93 19.46 -33.01
N GLY A 135 -0.26 19.76 -31.89
CA GLY A 135 1.12 20.28 -31.88
C GLY A 135 2.19 19.20 -31.86
N ASN A 136 1.86 17.93 -31.58
CA ASN A 136 2.86 16.87 -31.44
C ASN A 136 2.31 15.46 -31.74
N GLN A 137 2.73 14.87 -32.87
CA GLN A 137 2.32 13.53 -33.30
C GLN A 137 2.79 12.39 -32.38
N VAL A 138 3.73 12.67 -31.45
CA VAL A 138 4.31 11.69 -30.51
C VAL A 138 3.39 11.38 -29.33
N LEU A 139 2.45 12.29 -29.03
CA LEU A 139 1.44 12.07 -28.00
C LEU A 139 0.40 11.09 -28.54
N HIS A 140 0.67 9.79 -28.35
CA HIS A 140 -0.31 8.72 -28.53
C HIS A 140 -1.37 8.77 -27.42
N ILE A 141 -2.13 9.87 -27.38
CA ILE A 141 -3.31 10.04 -26.53
C ILE A 141 -4.45 9.34 -27.25
N ASN A 142 -4.38 8.01 -27.32
CA ASN A 142 -5.62 7.27 -27.42
C ASN A 142 -6.33 7.56 -26.11
N GLN A 143 -7.53 8.15 -26.23
CA GLN A 143 -8.47 8.42 -25.15
C GLN A 143 -8.28 7.43 -24.01
N ARG A 144 -8.35 7.90 -22.76
CA ARG A 144 -8.19 7.19 -21.48
C ARG A 144 -8.99 5.87 -21.30
N TYR A 145 -9.33 5.14 -22.35
CA TYR A 145 -9.44 3.69 -22.40
C TYR A 145 -8.14 3.05 -21.89
N SER A 146 -7.94 3.11 -20.57
CA SER A 146 -7.37 1.97 -19.89
C SER A 146 -8.14 0.76 -20.41
N ARG A 147 -7.46 -0.20 -21.03
CA ARG A 147 -8.12 -1.43 -21.47
C ARG A 147 -8.72 -2.23 -20.29
N LYS A 148 -8.62 -1.70 -19.05
CA LYS A 148 -9.07 -2.30 -17.79
C LYS A 148 -8.53 -3.72 -17.61
N LEU A 149 -7.30 -3.94 -18.09
CA LEU A 149 -6.62 -5.24 -18.05
C LEU A 149 -5.80 -5.43 -16.77
N GLN A 150 -6.15 -4.73 -15.69
CA GLN A 150 -5.50 -4.97 -14.40
C GLN A 150 -5.91 -6.36 -13.91
N SER A 151 -4.91 -7.22 -13.68
CA SER A 151 -5.10 -8.52 -13.05
C SER A 151 -5.68 -8.37 -11.63
N SER A 152 -6.24 -9.45 -11.07
CA SER A 152 -6.73 -9.40 -9.69
C SER A 152 -5.62 -9.06 -8.69
N TYR A 153 -4.39 -9.48 -8.93
CA TYR A 153 -3.23 -9.06 -8.15
C TYR A 153 -3.02 -7.54 -8.20
N GLU A 154 -3.05 -6.94 -9.40
CA GLU A 154 -2.86 -5.49 -9.59
C GLU A 154 -3.97 -4.67 -8.94
N ILE A 155 -5.22 -5.13 -9.03
CA ILE A 155 -6.38 -4.51 -8.36
C ILE A 155 -6.20 -4.56 -6.85
N ILE A 156 -5.88 -5.74 -6.29
CA ILE A 156 -5.67 -5.91 -4.84
C ILE A 156 -4.50 -5.04 -4.36
N ARG A 157 -3.41 -4.98 -5.13
CA ARG A 157 -2.25 -4.16 -4.80
C ARG A 157 -2.57 -2.68 -4.83
N GLN A 158 -3.29 -2.19 -5.85
CA GLN A 158 -3.71 -0.79 -5.92
C GLN A 158 -4.68 -0.46 -4.77
N ALA A 159 -5.65 -1.32 -4.49
CA ALA A 159 -6.56 -1.16 -3.35
C ALA A 159 -5.81 -1.10 -2.01
N ASN A 160 -4.78 -1.93 -1.82
CA ASN A 160 -3.93 -1.88 -0.63
C ASN A 160 -3.11 -0.58 -0.55
N LEU A 161 -2.63 -0.03 -1.68
CA LEU A 161 -1.93 1.24 -1.71
C LEU A 161 -2.88 2.40 -1.42
N ASP A 162 -4.06 2.40 -2.02
CA ASP A 162 -5.09 3.41 -1.79
C ASP A 162 -5.56 3.37 -0.33
N TYR A 163 -5.75 2.17 0.22
CA TYR A 163 -6.02 1.96 1.64
C TYR A 163 -4.90 2.53 2.52
N LYS A 164 -3.63 2.20 2.24
CA LYS A 164 -2.49 2.73 3.00
C LYS A 164 -2.40 4.25 2.89
N ALA A 165 -2.57 4.82 1.70
CA ALA A 165 -2.55 6.27 1.49
C ALA A 165 -3.69 6.95 2.26
N PHE A 166 -4.91 6.43 2.12
CA PHE A 166 -6.09 6.85 2.87
C PHE A 166 -5.82 6.85 4.39
N CYS A 167 -5.21 5.78 4.88
CA CYS A 167 -4.93 5.62 6.30
C CYS A 167 -3.72 6.42 6.82
N ASN A 168 -2.77 6.76 5.95
CA ASN A 168 -1.63 7.61 6.30
C ASN A 168 -1.98 9.10 6.27
N ASP A 169 -2.91 9.54 5.40
CA ASP A 169 -3.37 10.93 5.29
C ASP A 169 -4.47 11.29 6.33
N PHE A 170 -4.70 10.46 7.35
CA PHE A 170 -5.71 10.73 8.37
C PHE A 170 -5.48 12.04 9.14
N ALA A 171 -4.22 12.44 9.35
CA ALA A 171 -3.92 13.68 10.07
C ALA A 171 -4.31 14.96 9.31
N THR A 172 -4.60 14.86 8.00
CA THR A 172 -4.74 16.03 7.10
C THR A 172 -5.93 15.96 6.13
N SER A 173 -6.69 14.86 6.09
CA SER A 173 -7.68 14.65 5.02
C SER A 173 -9.11 15.10 5.37
N ASN A 174 -9.70 15.91 4.46
CA ASN A 174 -11.14 16.26 4.42
C ASN A 174 -11.98 15.18 3.72
N LEU A 175 -11.57 13.90 3.79
CA LEU A 175 -12.23 12.81 3.06
C LEU A 175 -13.53 12.37 3.71
N LEU A 176 -13.70 12.68 4.99
CA LEU A 176 -14.93 12.42 5.73
C LEU A 176 -15.88 13.61 5.67
N ASN A 177 -17.17 13.31 5.87
CA ASN A 177 -18.21 14.33 5.93
C ASN A 177 -17.77 15.43 6.93
N PRO A 178 -17.59 16.68 6.48
CA PRO A 178 -17.08 17.77 7.32
C PRO A 178 -18.03 18.13 8.46
N ASN A 179 -19.28 17.66 8.40
CA ASN A 179 -20.29 17.84 9.45
C ASN A 179 -20.20 16.80 10.58
N LEU A 180 -19.40 15.73 10.42
CA LEU A 180 -19.08 14.83 11.53
C LEU A 180 -18.16 15.56 12.50
N ASP A 181 -18.35 15.40 13.80
CA ASP A 181 -17.41 15.98 14.74
C ASP A 181 -16.06 15.23 14.73
N LYS A 182 -14.99 15.87 15.25
CA LYS A 182 -13.62 15.34 15.19
C LYS A 182 -13.48 13.97 15.88
N TYR A 183 -14.27 13.70 16.91
CA TYR A 183 -14.26 12.42 17.62
C TYR A 183 -14.90 11.32 16.78
N GLU A 184 -16.03 11.59 16.12
CA GLU A 184 -16.69 10.64 15.22
C GLU A 184 -15.83 10.33 13.98
N GLN A 185 -15.17 11.35 13.42
CA GLN A 185 -14.21 11.19 12.33
C GLN A 185 -13.05 10.28 12.76
N HIS A 186 -12.50 10.49 13.95
CA HIS A 186 -11.43 9.65 14.49
C HIS A 186 -11.87 8.19 14.70
N LEU A 187 -13.05 7.97 15.31
CA LEU A 187 -13.58 6.63 15.54
C LEU A 187 -13.85 5.86 14.24
N LEU A 188 -14.33 6.55 13.21
CA LEU A 188 -14.56 5.95 11.90
C LEU A 188 -13.24 5.56 11.22
N MET A 189 -12.20 6.39 11.34
CA MET A 189 -10.88 6.11 10.76
C MET A 189 -10.15 4.99 11.47
N GLU A 190 -10.24 4.92 12.80
CA GLU A 190 -9.80 3.74 13.56
C GLU A 190 -10.45 2.46 13.01
N LYS A 191 -11.76 2.46 12.76
CA LYS A 191 -12.47 1.30 12.22
C LYS A 191 -12.05 0.93 10.79
N ILE A 192 -11.80 1.91 9.93
CA ILE A 192 -11.44 1.66 8.53
C ILE A 192 -9.97 1.25 8.43
N CYS A 193 -9.08 1.93 9.15
CA CYS A 193 -7.63 1.85 8.94
C CYS A 193 -6.90 0.89 9.87
N HIS A 194 -7.49 0.57 11.02
CA HIS A 194 -6.95 -0.40 11.96
C HIS A 194 -7.84 -1.66 11.97
N THR A 195 -7.83 -2.39 10.87
CA THR A 195 -8.33 -3.78 10.79
C THR A 195 -7.26 -4.80 11.19
N GLU A 196 -6.22 -4.41 11.92
CA GLU A 196 -5.58 -5.41 12.76
C GLU A 196 -6.64 -5.84 13.77
N GLN A 197 -7.29 -6.97 13.49
CA GLN A 197 -7.67 -7.88 14.56
C GLN A 197 -6.38 -8.18 15.31
N SER A 198 -5.99 -7.28 16.21
CA SER A 198 -5.17 -7.67 17.35
C SER A 198 -5.92 -8.87 17.91
N ASP A 199 -5.27 -10.02 17.91
CA ASP A 199 -5.80 -11.21 18.53
C ASP A 199 -5.98 -10.87 20.02
N THR A 200 -7.14 -10.29 20.34
CA THR A 200 -7.47 -9.70 21.65
C THR A 200 -7.35 -10.75 22.76
N SER A 201 -7.35 -12.04 22.38
CA SER A 201 -7.08 -13.18 23.24
C SER A 201 -5.69 -13.12 23.90
N LYS A 202 -4.69 -12.46 23.31
CA LYS A 202 -3.32 -12.33 23.87
C LYS A 202 -3.23 -11.41 25.08
N HIS A 203 -4.25 -10.62 25.37
CA HIS A 203 -4.26 -9.64 26.48
C HIS A 203 -5.31 -9.93 27.56
N ILE A 204 -6.10 -10.99 27.39
CA ILE A 204 -7.10 -11.44 28.36
C ILE A 204 -6.45 -12.49 29.28
N ASN A 205 -6.34 -12.15 30.56
CA ASN A 205 -5.74 -13.00 31.57
C ASN A 205 -6.79 -13.84 32.30
N ASN A 206 -6.33 -14.89 32.99
CA ASN A 206 -7.18 -15.65 33.91
C ASN A 206 -7.77 -14.71 34.97
N GLY A 207 -9.10 -14.72 35.09
CA GLY A 207 -9.84 -13.85 36.00
C GLY A 207 -10.54 -12.68 35.32
N ASP A 208 -10.16 -12.34 34.08
CA ASP A 208 -10.76 -11.22 33.34
C ASP A 208 -12.20 -11.51 32.94
N ILE A 209 -13.01 -10.45 32.91
CA ILE A 209 -14.40 -10.55 32.47
C ILE A 209 -14.47 -10.25 30.99
N VAL A 210 -15.16 -11.11 30.25
CA VAL A 210 -15.28 -11.09 28.81
C VAL A 210 -16.75 -11.08 28.44
N TYR A 211 -17.14 -10.19 27.54
CA TYR A 211 -18.48 -10.18 26.97
C TYR A 211 -18.46 -10.87 25.60
N LYS A 212 -19.23 -11.95 25.48
CA LYS A 212 -19.34 -12.79 24.27
C LYS A 212 -20.77 -13.35 24.21
N ASP A 213 -21.33 -13.58 23.03
CA ASP A 213 -22.62 -14.25 22.86
C ASP A 213 -23.76 -13.61 23.71
N ASN A 214 -23.74 -12.27 23.81
CA ASN A 214 -24.63 -11.46 24.65
C ASN A 214 -24.63 -11.78 26.16
N GLN A 215 -23.56 -12.38 26.67
CA GLN A 215 -23.40 -12.73 28.07
C GLN A 215 -21.99 -12.38 28.58
N LEU A 216 -21.87 -12.23 29.89
CA LEU A 216 -20.59 -12.04 30.56
C LEU A 216 -20.03 -13.39 31.00
N PHE A 217 -18.73 -13.57 30.77
CA PHE A 217 -17.96 -14.74 31.16
C PHE A 217 -16.72 -14.31 31.92
N LYS A 218 -16.27 -15.13 32.86
CA LYS A 218 -14.95 -15.02 33.47
C LYS A 218 -13.99 -15.96 32.74
N LYS A 219 -12.86 -15.43 32.28
CA LYS A 219 -11.77 -16.22 31.68
C LYS A 219 -11.12 -17.10 32.76
N THR A 220 -10.93 -18.37 32.45
CA THR A 220 -10.18 -19.33 33.26
C THR A 220 -9.14 -20.04 32.41
N ALA A 221 -8.23 -20.77 33.07
CA ALA A 221 -7.21 -21.58 32.39
C ALA A 221 -7.83 -22.64 31.47
N LYS A 222 -9.01 -23.17 31.83
CA LYS A 222 -9.71 -24.26 31.10
C LYS A 222 -10.77 -23.76 30.11
N GLY A 223 -10.99 -22.45 29.99
CA GLY A 223 -12.03 -21.89 29.13
C GLY A 223 -12.75 -20.69 29.75
N TYR A 224 -14.05 -20.58 29.52
CA TYR A 224 -14.90 -19.48 29.97
C TYR A 224 -16.02 -20.03 30.86
N ILE A 225 -16.27 -19.38 32.00
CA ILE A 225 -17.40 -19.71 32.87
C ILE A 225 -18.35 -18.51 32.95
N PRO A 226 -19.68 -18.70 33.02
CA PRO A 226 -20.63 -17.60 33.13
C PRO A 226 -20.32 -16.69 34.33
N TYR A 227 -20.42 -15.37 34.13
CA TYR A 227 -20.28 -14.37 35.16
C TYR A 227 -21.65 -13.82 35.54
N ASN A 228 -22.19 -14.32 36.65
CA ASN A 228 -23.57 -14.00 37.10
C ASN A 228 -23.62 -12.91 38.19
N LYS A 229 -22.52 -12.17 38.40
CA LYS A 229 -22.53 -11.07 39.37
C LYS A 229 -23.09 -9.81 38.72
N LYS A 230 -23.70 -8.95 39.54
CA LYS A 230 -24.19 -7.65 39.10
C LYS A 230 -23.04 -6.81 38.56
N ILE A 231 -23.26 -6.18 37.40
CA ILE A 231 -22.34 -5.18 36.85
C ILE A 231 -22.31 -4.01 37.83
N SER A 232 -21.12 -3.64 38.29
CA SER A 232 -20.89 -2.49 39.16
C SER A 232 -19.96 -1.52 38.48
N ASP A 233 -20.07 -0.24 38.83
CA ASP A 233 -19.19 0.80 38.30
C ASP A 233 -17.72 0.45 38.49
N GLY A 234 -16.91 0.73 37.46
CA GLY A 234 -15.50 0.36 37.41
C GLY A 234 -15.21 -1.08 37.00
N LEU A 235 -16.23 -1.92 36.77
CA LEU A 235 -16.02 -3.27 36.23
C LEU A 235 -15.42 -3.19 34.83
N ILE A 236 -14.28 -3.86 34.66
CA ILE A 236 -13.58 -3.92 33.38
C ILE A 236 -14.05 -5.16 32.61
N VAL A 237 -14.49 -4.96 31.37
CA VAL A 237 -15.02 -6.01 30.50
C VAL A 237 -14.32 -5.96 29.16
N TYR A 238 -13.81 -7.12 28.71
CA TYR A 238 -13.21 -7.26 27.40
C TYR A 238 -14.24 -7.75 26.39
N LYS A 239 -14.32 -7.14 25.21
CA LYS A 239 -15.10 -7.67 24.09
C LYS A 239 -14.15 -8.27 23.07
N ILE A 240 -14.40 -9.52 22.72
CA ILE A 240 -13.61 -10.25 21.71
C ILE A 240 -14.22 -9.97 20.33
N ASN A 241 -13.38 -9.86 19.31
CA ASN A 241 -13.78 -9.59 17.92
C ASN A 241 -14.49 -8.24 17.71
N THR A 242 -14.18 -7.25 18.55
CA THR A 242 -14.67 -5.87 18.43
C THR A 242 -13.50 -4.90 18.23
N PRO A 243 -13.71 -3.78 17.51
CA PRO A 243 -12.66 -2.78 17.26
C PRO A 243 -12.18 -2.09 18.55
N VAL A 244 -13.05 -2.02 19.57
CA VAL A 244 -12.67 -1.67 20.94
C VAL A 244 -12.69 -2.94 21.77
N SER A 245 -11.55 -3.32 22.35
CA SER A 245 -11.44 -4.56 23.11
C SER A 245 -11.73 -4.37 24.59
N LEU A 246 -11.75 -3.13 25.11
CA LEU A 246 -11.84 -2.81 26.54
C LEU A 246 -13.02 -1.88 26.83
N TYR A 247 -13.86 -2.27 27.79
CA TYR A 247 -15.00 -1.51 28.26
C TYR A 247 -14.95 -1.35 29.78
N ILE A 248 -15.49 -0.24 30.27
CA ILE A 248 -15.65 0.05 31.69
C ILE A 248 -17.14 0.14 31.99
N ALA A 249 -17.58 -0.47 33.08
CA ALA A 249 -18.94 -0.32 33.54
C ALA A 249 -19.13 1.04 34.23
N LYS A 250 -20.16 1.77 33.83
CA LYS A 250 -20.60 3.02 34.46
C LYS A 250 -22.11 3.13 34.37
N ASN A 251 -22.79 3.41 35.49
CA ASN A 251 -24.24 3.49 35.56
C ASN A 251 -24.95 2.22 35.04
N ASN A 252 -24.41 1.03 35.37
CA ASN A 252 -24.86 -0.28 34.85
C ASN A 252 -24.71 -0.49 33.33
N GLU A 253 -24.04 0.41 32.60
CA GLU A 253 -23.78 0.28 31.17
C GLU A 253 -22.30 0.03 30.90
N LEU A 254 -21.98 -0.72 29.84
CA LEU A 254 -20.60 -0.92 29.38
C LEU A 254 -20.23 0.16 28.36
N ILE A 255 -19.39 1.10 28.77
CA ILE A 255 -18.88 2.17 27.92
C ILE A 255 -17.47 1.84 27.37
N PRO A 256 -17.16 2.17 26.10
CA PRO A 256 -15.82 2.01 25.55
C PRO A 256 -14.78 2.77 26.37
N ALA A 257 -13.69 2.11 26.76
CA ALA A 257 -12.60 2.76 27.48
C ALA A 257 -11.81 3.69 26.56
N GLN A 258 -11.46 4.89 27.04
CA GLN A 258 -10.68 5.89 26.31
C GLN A 258 -9.22 5.88 26.76
N ASN A 259 -8.29 6.25 25.87
CA ASN A 259 -6.89 6.45 26.24
C ASN A 259 -6.78 7.50 27.35
N GLY A 260 -6.05 7.17 28.42
CA GLY A 260 -5.93 8.01 29.62
C GLY A 260 -6.92 7.66 30.73
N ASP A 261 -7.95 6.86 30.48
CA ASP A 261 -8.87 6.42 31.52
C ASP A 261 -8.12 5.67 32.62
N GLN A 262 -8.35 6.08 33.86
CA GLN A 262 -7.80 5.42 35.04
C GLN A 262 -8.79 4.40 35.56
N VAL A 263 -8.31 3.19 35.79
CA VAL A 263 -9.12 2.10 36.34
C VAL A 263 -8.39 1.41 37.47
N ILE A 264 -9.14 1.00 38.48
CA ILE A 264 -8.61 0.27 39.62
C ILE A 264 -8.97 -1.21 39.44
N LYS A 265 -7.95 -2.06 39.36
CA LYS A 265 -8.09 -3.52 39.26
C LYS A 265 -7.21 -4.17 40.30
N ASN A 266 -7.78 -5.01 41.16
CA ASN A 266 -7.06 -5.70 42.23
C ASN A 266 -6.22 -4.75 43.13
N HIS A 267 -6.78 -3.60 43.52
CA HIS A 267 -6.11 -2.55 44.31
C HIS A 267 -4.89 -1.90 43.63
N GLN A 268 -4.71 -2.09 42.32
CA GLN A 268 -3.70 -1.41 41.52
C GLN A 268 -4.36 -0.48 40.51
N THR A 269 -3.77 0.70 40.32
CA THR A 269 -4.21 1.66 39.29
C THR A 269 -3.57 1.31 37.96
N TYR A 270 -4.39 1.28 36.92
CA TYR A 270 -3.98 1.12 35.54
C TYR A 270 -4.48 2.32 34.74
N VAL A 271 -3.74 2.66 33.69
CA VAL A 271 -4.18 3.62 32.67
C VAL A 271 -4.43 2.86 31.39
N VAL A 272 -5.51 3.22 30.71
CA VAL A 272 -5.83 2.72 29.39
C VAL A 272 -4.91 3.41 28.38
N ASN A 273 -4.14 2.61 27.64
CA ASN A 273 -3.28 3.07 26.55
C ASN A 273 -3.39 2.09 25.38
N ASN A 274 -3.83 2.59 24.24
CA ASN A 274 -4.11 1.85 23.01
C ASN A 274 -4.94 0.58 23.26
N ASN A 275 -6.09 0.76 23.92
CA ASN A 275 -7.03 -0.32 24.30
C ASN A 275 -6.44 -1.40 25.23
N LYS A 276 -5.35 -1.09 25.95
CA LYS A 276 -4.71 -1.98 26.93
C LYS A 276 -4.62 -1.33 28.30
N LEU A 277 -4.69 -2.14 29.34
CA LEU A 277 -4.38 -1.69 30.69
C LEU A 277 -2.88 -1.73 30.91
N VAL A 278 -2.27 -0.57 31.07
CA VAL A 278 -0.87 -0.42 31.45
C VAL A 278 -0.83 -0.06 32.92
N LYS A 279 -0.02 -0.78 33.70
CA LYS A 279 0.12 -0.51 35.13
C LYS A 279 0.64 0.91 35.31
N TYR A 280 -0.08 1.72 36.07
CA TYR A 280 0.35 3.07 36.38
C TYR A 280 1.44 2.97 37.46
N GLN A 281 2.69 3.21 37.08
CA GLN A 281 3.80 3.36 38.01
C GLN A 281 3.92 4.84 38.35
N VAL A 282 3.83 5.15 39.64
CA VAL A 282 4.18 6.47 40.19
C VAL A 282 5.70 6.54 40.31
#